data_AF-A0A967HJH8-F1
#
_entry.id   AF-A0A967HJH8-F1
#
_cell.length_a   1.000
_cell.length_b   1.000
_cell.length_c   1.000
_cell.angle_alpha   90.00
_cell.angle_beta   90.00
_cell.angle_gamma   90.00
#
_symmetry.space_group_name_H-M   'P 1'
#
loop_
_entity.id
_entity.type
_entity.pdbx_description
1 polymer ?
#
loop_
_entity_poly.entity_id
_entity_poly.type
_entity_poly.pdbx_seq_one_letter_code
_entity_poly.pdbx_strand_id
1 'polypeptide(L)'
;MADAEDWRVRLEPLHEVFTAGYKETLYLLLGAVGFVLLIAAVNVANLQLSRSVTRQSEMATRVAVGAGPWRLVRQLVTENVLLALVGGGLGIVVAFMGIWVFVTLAPGFYPPSEDITIRPGVLLFTFGVSVLTGILAGLVPAFRASRPDLQDALKHAARGGGSGIRQGVRRALVVVEVAMALVLLVGAGLMINSYARVMGVDMGFGPDN
;
A
#
# COMPACT_ATOMS: atom_id res chain seq x y z
N MET A 1 59.52 6.80 28.96
CA MET A 1 58.07 6.91 29.23
C MET A 1 57.44 7.33 27.93
N ALA A 2 56.69 6.43 27.31
CA ALA A 2 56.21 6.52 25.94
C ALA A 2 54.68 6.55 25.97
N ASP A 3 54.10 7.71 25.68
CA ASP A 3 52.67 7.88 25.42
C ASP A 3 52.53 8.22 23.93
N ALA A 4 52.53 7.18 23.10
CA ALA A 4 52.12 7.30 21.71
C ALA A 4 50.60 7.15 21.68
N GLU A 5 49.90 8.27 21.53
CA GLU A 5 48.46 8.32 21.32
C GLU A 5 48.07 7.44 20.12
N ASP A 6 47.26 6.40 20.38
CA ASP A 6 46.73 5.45 19.41
C ASP A 6 45.70 6.15 18.50
N TRP A 7 46.18 6.95 17.55
CA TRP A 7 45.35 7.54 16.51
C TRP A 7 44.88 6.43 15.56
N ARG A 8 43.63 5.99 15.71
CA ARG A 8 43.01 5.07 14.77
C ARG A 8 42.31 5.86 13.68
N VAL A 9 42.98 6.03 12.55
CA VAL A 9 42.32 6.52 11.33
C VAL A 9 41.39 5.42 10.82
N ARG A 10 40.09 5.64 11.04
CA ARG A 10 39.03 4.86 10.40
C ARG A 10 38.83 5.40 8.99
N LEU A 11 39.26 4.63 8.01
CA LEU A 11 38.91 4.84 6.61
C LEU A 11 37.48 4.32 6.42
N GLU A 12 36.48 5.15 6.71
CA GLU A 12 35.10 4.86 6.30
C GLU A 12 34.95 5.25 4.82
N PRO A 13 34.46 4.35 3.96
CA PRO A 13 34.21 4.70 2.56
C PRO A 13 33.24 5.88 2.51
N LEU A 14 33.58 6.92 1.76
CA LEU A 14 32.72 8.11 1.58
C LEU A 14 31.27 7.71 1.22
N HIS A 15 31.10 6.62 0.46
CA HIS A 15 29.81 6.07 0.10
C HIS A 15 28.95 5.60 1.29
N GLU A 16 29.55 5.04 2.36
CA GLU A 16 28.81 4.63 3.56
C GLU A 16 28.37 5.82 4.40
N VAL A 17 29.21 6.85 4.53
CA VAL A 17 28.87 8.09 5.25
C VAL A 17 27.71 8.83 4.57
N PHE A 18 27.70 8.90 3.23
CA PHE A 18 26.61 9.53 2.47
C PHE A 18 25.35 8.66 2.36
N THR A 19 25.41 7.33 2.50
CA THR A 19 24.21 6.48 2.33
C THR A 19 23.59 5.97 3.63
N ALA A 20 24.33 5.96 4.74
CA ALA A 20 23.84 5.43 6.02
C ALA A 20 22.57 6.16 6.49
N GLY A 21 22.52 7.49 6.39
CA GLY A 21 21.34 8.28 6.80
C GLY A 21 20.11 8.14 5.90
N TYR A 22 20.30 7.91 4.60
CA TYR A 22 19.18 7.78 3.67
C TYR A 22 18.52 6.39 3.72
N LYS A 23 19.29 5.32 3.98
CA LYS A 23 18.77 3.95 4.01
C LYS A 23 17.65 3.78 5.03
N GLU A 24 17.83 4.30 6.25
CA GLU A 24 16.80 4.22 7.30
C GLU A 24 15.51 4.96 6.90
N THR A 25 15.66 6.18 6.35
CA THR A 25 14.51 6.96 5.87
C THR A 25 13.80 6.26 4.71
N LEU A 26 14.54 5.66 3.77
CA LEU A 26 13.96 4.88 2.66
C LEU A 26 13.20 3.65 3.16
N TYR A 27 13.72 2.92 4.15
CA TYR A 27 13.00 1.78 4.74
C TYR A 27 11.72 2.22 5.45
N LEU A 28 11.76 3.35 6.15
CA LEU A 28 10.59 3.92 6.82
C LEU A 28 9.52 4.32 5.78
N LEU A 29 9.94 4.97 4.69
CA LEU A 29 9.07 5.32 3.57
C LEU A 29 8.48 4.07 2.88
N LEU A 30 9.30 3.03 2.68
CA LEU A 30 8.86 1.76 2.12
C LEU A 30 7.82 1.09 3.01
N GLY A 31 8.03 1.09 4.33
CA GLY A 31 7.07 0.59 5.31
C GLY A 31 5.75 1.36 5.24
N ALA A 32 5.81 2.69 5.20
CA ALA A 32 4.63 3.54 5.08
C ALA A 32 3.84 3.26 3.79
N VAL A 33 4.52 3.18 2.64
CA VAL A 33 3.90 2.81 1.36
C VAL A 33 3.29 1.40 1.41
N GLY A 34 3.94 0.46 2.10
CA GLY A 34 3.41 -0.88 2.35
C GLY A 34 2.08 -0.86 3.12
N PHE A 35 1.98 -0.05 4.17
CA PHE A 35 0.70 0.13 4.89
C PHE A 35 -0.37 0.76 4.00
N VAL A 36 -0.04 1.78 3.21
CA VAL A 36 -0.98 2.40 2.27
C VAL A 36 -1.47 1.38 1.24
N LEU A 37 -0.57 0.54 0.73
CA LEU A 37 -0.92 -0.55 -0.19
C LEU A 37 -1.88 -1.56 0.46
N LEU A 38 -1.64 -1.93 1.72
CA LEU A 38 -2.53 -2.82 2.48
C LEU A 38 -3.92 -2.21 2.69
N ILE A 39 -3.98 -0.92 3.07
CA ILE A 39 -5.24 -0.17 3.22
C ILE A 39 -6.01 -0.18 1.89
N ALA A 40 -5.33 0.12 0.78
CA ALA A 40 -5.94 0.08 -0.55
C ALA A 40 -6.47 -1.32 -0.91
N ALA A 41 -5.72 -2.38 -0.59
CA ALA A 41 -6.14 -3.76 -0.83
C ALA A 41 -7.40 -4.13 -0.02
N VAL A 42 -7.46 -3.73 1.25
CA VAL A 42 -8.64 -3.90 2.11
C VAL A 42 -9.85 -3.17 1.52
N ASN A 43 -9.66 -1.97 0.98
CA ASN A 43 -10.73 -1.18 0.38
C ASN A 43 -11.29 -1.78 -0.90
N VAL A 44 -10.40 -2.28 -1.77
CA VAL A 44 -10.82 -3.03 -2.96
C VAL A 44 -11.60 -4.28 -2.58
N ALA A 45 -11.16 -5.03 -1.57
CA ALA A 45 -11.88 -6.21 -1.08
C ALA A 45 -13.26 -5.84 -0.50
N ASN A 46 -13.34 -4.77 0.29
CA ASN A 46 -14.60 -4.26 0.86
C ASN A 46 -15.59 -3.82 -0.22
N LEU A 47 -15.13 -3.11 -1.25
CA LEU A 47 -15.96 -2.69 -2.39
C LEU A 47 -16.49 -3.89 -3.18
N GLN A 48 -15.65 -4.89 -3.43
CA GLN A 48 -16.08 -6.11 -4.12
C GLN A 48 -17.08 -6.93 -3.29
N LEU A 49 -16.91 -6.98 -1.96
CA LEU A 49 -17.86 -7.63 -1.06
C LEU A 49 -19.22 -6.92 -1.06
N SER A 50 -19.24 -5.59 -1.18
CA SER A 50 -20.46 -4.80 -1.33
C SER A 50 -21.14 -5.04 -2.69
N ARG A 51 -20.38 -4.99 -3.80
CA ARG A 51 -20.89 -5.21 -5.17
C ARG A 51 -21.42 -6.63 -5.40
N SER A 52 -20.89 -7.62 -4.69
CA SER A 52 -21.34 -9.01 -4.84
C SER A 52 -22.73 -9.26 -4.25
N VAL A 53 -23.25 -8.38 -3.38
CA VAL A 53 -24.65 -8.44 -2.90
C VAL A 53 -25.62 -8.03 -4.01
N THR A 54 -25.34 -6.94 -4.73
CA THR A 54 -26.16 -6.49 -5.87
C THR A 54 -26.04 -7.41 -7.07
N ARG A 55 -24.87 -8.02 -7.31
CA ARG A 55 -24.70 -9.00 -8.39
C ARG A 55 -25.35 -10.35 -8.09
N GLN A 56 -25.61 -10.68 -6.82
CA GLN A 56 -26.18 -11.98 -6.44
C GLN A 56 -27.56 -12.23 -7.06
N SER A 57 -28.39 -11.19 -7.20
CA SER A 57 -29.71 -11.27 -7.86
C SER A 57 -29.61 -11.43 -9.38
N GLU A 58 -28.67 -10.76 -10.05
CA GLU A 58 -28.37 -10.97 -11.48
C GLU A 58 -27.76 -12.34 -11.76
N MET A 59 -26.90 -12.83 -10.86
CA MET A 59 -26.31 -14.16 -10.98
C MET A 59 -27.36 -15.25 -10.78
N ALA A 60 -28.27 -15.10 -9.81
CA ALA A 60 -29.36 -16.05 -9.57
C ALA A 60 -30.30 -16.18 -10.79
N THR A 61 -30.63 -15.05 -11.43
CA THR A 61 -31.43 -15.06 -12.67
C THR A 61 -30.67 -15.69 -13.85
N ARG A 62 -29.37 -15.43 -14.00
CA ARG A 62 -28.55 -16.08 -15.06
C ARG A 62 -28.38 -17.59 -14.85
N VAL A 63 -28.23 -18.04 -13.61
CA VAL A 63 -28.17 -19.48 -13.28
C VAL A 63 -29.51 -20.15 -13.55
N ALA A 64 -30.64 -19.48 -13.28
CA ALA A 64 -31.97 -19.99 -13.61
C ALA A 64 -32.19 -20.20 -15.12
N VAL A 65 -31.44 -19.49 -15.98
CA VAL A 65 -31.43 -19.65 -17.44
C VAL A 65 -30.33 -20.63 -17.91
N GLY A 66 -29.60 -21.28 -16.99
CA GLY A 66 -28.62 -22.32 -17.31
C GLY A 66 -27.17 -21.82 -17.53
N ALA A 67 -26.85 -20.58 -17.12
CA ALA A 67 -25.48 -20.09 -17.21
C ALA A 67 -24.54 -20.80 -16.21
N GLY A 68 -23.47 -21.44 -16.72
CA GLY A 68 -22.51 -22.16 -15.90
C GLY A 68 -21.63 -21.27 -14.98
N PRO A 69 -21.23 -21.76 -13.79
CA PRO A 69 -20.47 -21.00 -12.79
C PRO A 69 -19.09 -20.54 -13.28
N TRP A 70 -18.50 -21.25 -14.24
CA TRP A 70 -17.18 -20.91 -14.82
C TRP A 70 -17.19 -19.58 -15.57
N ARG A 71 -18.30 -19.22 -16.23
CA ARG A 71 -18.42 -17.96 -16.98
C ARG A 71 -18.42 -16.75 -16.04
N LEU A 72 -18.98 -16.92 -14.84
CA LEU A 72 -19.04 -15.90 -13.79
C LEU A 72 -17.68 -15.64 -13.16
N VAL A 73 -16.94 -16.71 -12.84
CA VAL A 73 -15.55 -16.60 -12.35
C VAL A 73 -14.68 -15.87 -13.36
N ARG A 74 -14.74 -16.26 -14.64
CA ARG A 74 -13.92 -15.63 -15.68
C ARG A 74 -14.20 -14.14 -15.82
N GLN A 75 -15.47 -13.74 -15.77
CA GLN A 75 -15.86 -12.33 -15.84
C GLN A 75 -15.29 -11.51 -14.68
N LEU A 76 -15.42 -12.00 -13.45
CA LEU A 76 -14.91 -11.32 -12.25
C LEU A 76 -13.38 -11.20 -12.28
N VAL A 77 -12.69 -12.26 -12.70
CA VAL A 77 -11.22 -12.24 -12.85
C VAL A 77 -10.81 -11.24 -13.92
N THR A 78 -11.47 -11.23 -15.10
CA THR A 78 -11.15 -10.25 -16.15
C THR A 78 -11.39 -8.81 -15.72
N GLU A 79 -12.47 -8.54 -14.97
CA GLU A 79 -12.79 -7.19 -14.48
C GLU A 79 -11.75 -6.72 -13.46
N ASN A 80 -11.32 -7.59 -12.54
CA ASN A 80 -10.27 -7.28 -11.56
C ASN A 80 -8.90 -7.08 -12.20
N VAL A 81 -8.53 -7.91 -13.19
CA VAL A 81 -7.27 -7.74 -13.93
C VAL A 81 -7.28 -6.43 -14.71
N LEU A 82 -8.38 -6.09 -15.36
CA LEU A 82 -8.48 -4.86 -16.14
C LEU A 82 -8.41 -3.62 -15.24
N LEU A 83 -9.06 -3.65 -14.06
CA LEU A 83 -8.92 -2.60 -13.04
C LEU A 83 -7.48 -2.49 -12.52
N ALA A 84 -6.80 -3.60 -12.27
CA ALA A 84 -5.42 -3.61 -11.80
C ALA A 84 -4.46 -3.03 -12.86
N LEU A 85 -4.66 -3.36 -14.14
CA LEU A 85 -3.85 -2.83 -15.24
C LEU A 85 -4.04 -1.33 -15.43
N VAL A 86 -5.29 -0.86 -15.42
CA VAL A 86 -5.59 0.57 -15.55
C VAL A 86 -5.08 1.34 -14.34
N GLY A 87 -5.31 0.83 -13.12
CA GLY A 87 -4.81 1.44 -11.89
C GLY A 87 -3.29 1.49 -11.82
N GLY A 88 -2.62 0.39 -12.19
CA GLY A 88 -1.15 0.34 -12.26
C GLY A 88 -0.58 1.30 -13.31
N GLY A 89 -1.20 1.37 -14.49
CA GLY A 89 -0.82 2.31 -15.54
C GLY A 89 -0.98 3.77 -15.12
N LEU A 90 -2.11 4.13 -14.51
CA LEU A 90 -2.33 5.47 -13.96
C LEU A 90 -1.35 5.78 -12.82
N GLY A 91 -1.05 4.80 -11.96
CA GLY A 91 -0.06 4.95 -10.90
C GLY A 91 1.34 5.29 -11.42
N ILE A 92 1.74 4.70 -12.54
CA ILE A 92 3.01 5.02 -13.21
C ILE A 92 3.02 6.49 -13.68
N VAL A 93 1.95 6.94 -14.33
CA VAL A 93 1.83 8.34 -14.78
C VAL A 93 1.93 9.30 -13.60
N VAL A 94 1.24 9.01 -12.49
CA VAL A 94 1.30 9.80 -11.26
C VAL A 94 2.71 9.80 -10.66
N ALA A 95 3.44 8.68 -10.70
CA ALA A 95 4.81 8.60 -10.22
C ALA A 95 5.76 9.52 -11.02
N PHE A 96 5.64 9.54 -12.35
CA PHE A 96 6.41 10.46 -13.20
C PHE A 96 6.08 11.92 -12.90
N MET A 97 4.80 12.27 -12.76
CA MET A 97 4.39 13.63 -12.39
C MET A 97 4.91 14.02 -11.00
N GLY A 98 4.87 13.10 -10.04
CA GLY A 98 5.35 13.34 -8.68
C GLY A 98 6.84 13.65 -8.65
N ILE A 99 7.66 12.90 -9.39
CA ILE A 99 9.10 13.18 -9.50
C ILE A 99 9.33 14.52 -10.18
N TRP A 100 8.60 14.82 -11.26
CA TRP A 100 8.73 16.10 -11.96
C TRP A 100 8.41 17.29 -11.04
N VAL A 101 7.31 17.21 -10.29
CA VAL A 101 6.91 18.22 -9.29
C VAL A 101 7.95 18.35 -8.18
N PHE A 102 8.47 17.23 -7.70
CA PHE A 102 9.46 17.21 -6.64
C PHE A 102 10.77 17.87 -7.06
N VAL A 103 11.27 17.56 -8.27
CA VAL A 103 12.47 18.18 -8.84
C VAL A 103 12.28 19.69 -9.05
N THR A 104 11.09 20.13 -9.46
CA THR A 104 10.81 21.57 -9.66
C THR A 104 10.64 22.35 -8.36
N LEU A 105 10.11 21.75 -7.29
CA LEU A 105 9.89 22.42 -6.01
C LEU A 105 11.10 22.41 -5.07
N ALA A 106 12.07 21.49 -5.25
CA ALA A 106 13.20 21.33 -4.35
C ALA A 106 14.59 21.44 -5.05
N PRO A 107 14.89 22.54 -5.77
CA PRO A 107 16.10 22.65 -6.60
C PRO A 107 17.44 22.68 -5.84
N GLY A 108 17.44 22.64 -4.50
CA GLY A 108 18.66 22.66 -3.66
C GLY A 108 18.97 21.36 -2.89
N PHE A 109 18.12 20.35 -2.97
CA PHE A 109 18.28 19.11 -2.18
C PHE A 109 19.13 18.03 -2.87
N TYR A 110 19.56 18.25 -4.12
CA TYR A 110 20.24 17.24 -4.93
C TYR A 110 21.45 17.83 -5.68
N PRO A 111 22.64 17.19 -5.62
CA PRO A 111 23.75 17.53 -6.50
C PRO A 111 23.36 17.35 -7.97
N PRO A 112 23.65 18.30 -8.88
CA PRO A 112 23.30 18.21 -10.30
C PRO A 112 23.87 17.00 -11.06
N SER A 113 24.79 16.25 -10.44
CA SER A 113 25.46 15.09 -11.04
C SER A 113 24.75 13.75 -10.80
N GLU A 114 23.71 13.69 -9.95
CA GLU A 114 22.88 12.50 -9.79
C GLU A 114 21.56 12.67 -10.54
N ASP A 115 21.47 12.04 -11.72
CA ASP A 115 20.22 11.91 -12.44
C ASP A 115 19.22 11.10 -11.61
N ILE A 116 18.17 11.75 -11.10
CA ILE A 116 17.00 11.10 -10.49
C ILE A 116 16.25 10.38 -11.62
N THR A 117 16.74 9.19 -11.97
CA THR A 117 16.18 8.35 -13.02
C THR A 117 15.32 7.27 -12.40
N ILE A 118 14.09 7.12 -12.92
CA ILE A 118 13.26 5.99 -12.53
C ILE A 118 13.89 4.73 -13.10
N ARG A 119 14.51 3.93 -12.23
CA ARG A 119 15.10 2.66 -12.64
C ARG A 119 13.99 1.73 -13.15
N PRO A 120 14.11 1.18 -14.38
CA PRO A 120 13.10 0.28 -14.94
C PRO A 120 12.79 -0.92 -14.04
N GLY A 121 13.79 -1.41 -13.30
CA GLY A 121 13.61 -2.51 -12.34
C GLY A 121 12.65 -2.17 -11.19
N VAL A 122 12.69 -0.95 -10.67
CA VAL A 122 11.77 -0.49 -9.60
C VAL A 122 10.36 -0.32 -10.16
N LEU A 123 10.25 0.23 -11.37
CA LEU A 123 8.98 0.37 -12.10
C LEU A 123 8.31 -0.99 -12.32
N LEU A 124 9.06 -1.96 -12.83
CA LEU A 124 8.57 -3.31 -13.07
C LEU A 124 8.19 -4.02 -11.78
N PHE A 125 9.01 -3.89 -10.73
CA PHE A 125 8.72 -4.46 -9.41
C PHE A 125 7.43 -3.89 -8.83
N THR A 126 7.29 -2.56 -8.78
CA THR A 126 6.11 -1.89 -8.23
C THR A 126 4.85 -2.18 -9.04
N PHE A 127 4.97 -2.23 -10.38
CA PHE A 127 3.87 -2.64 -11.25
C PHE A 127 3.46 -4.09 -10.98
N GLY A 128 4.43 -5.00 -10.86
CA GLY A 128 4.19 -6.40 -10.50
C GLY A 128 3.49 -6.56 -9.15
N VAL A 129 3.95 -5.83 -8.13
CA VAL A 129 3.32 -5.80 -6.81
C VAL A 129 1.89 -5.27 -6.91
N SER A 130 1.64 -4.17 -7.63
CA SER A 130 0.30 -3.60 -7.81
C SER A 130 -0.66 -4.60 -8.46
N VAL A 131 -0.23 -5.27 -9.53
CA VAL A 131 -1.02 -6.30 -10.22
C VAL A 131 -1.28 -7.48 -9.29
N LEU A 132 -0.26 -7.98 -8.59
CA LEU A 132 -0.39 -9.09 -7.65
C LEU A 132 -1.37 -8.74 -6.52
N THR A 133 -1.26 -7.55 -5.93
CA THR A 133 -2.17 -7.07 -4.88
C THR A 133 -3.60 -6.97 -5.39
N GLY A 134 -3.82 -6.42 -6.59
CA GLY A 134 -5.16 -6.35 -7.20
C GLY A 134 -5.77 -7.73 -7.45
N ILE A 135 -4.96 -8.68 -7.93
CA ILE A 135 -5.38 -10.07 -8.13
C ILE A 135 -5.72 -10.74 -6.79
N LEU A 136 -4.85 -10.64 -5.78
CA LEU A 136 -5.07 -11.22 -4.46
C LEU A 136 -6.30 -10.61 -3.75
N ALA A 137 -6.46 -9.29 -3.81
CA ALA A 137 -7.62 -8.60 -3.25
C ALA A 137 -8.93 -8.99 -3.95
N GLY A 138 -8.88 -9.33 -5.25
CA GLY A 138 -10.03 -9.80 -6.03
C GLY A 138 -10.32 -11.30 -5.92
N LEU A 139 -9.31 -12.12 -5.63
CA LEU A 139 -9.46 -13.57 -5.45
C LEU A 139 -10.31 -13.92 -4.23
N VAL A 140 -10.11 -13.22 -3.11
CA VAL A 140 -10.85 -13.44 -1.86
C VAL A 140 -12.39 -13.33 -2.06
N PRO A 141 -12.94 -12.25 -2.63
CA PRO A 141 -14.38 -12.15 -2.91
C PRO A 141 -14.83 -13.07 -4.04
N ALA A 142 -14.01 -13.30 -5.08
CA ALA A 142 -14.35 -14.19 -6.20
C ALA A 142 -14.52 -15.66 -5.76
N PHE A 143 -13.60 -16.18 -4.94
CA PHE A 143 -13.69 -17.54 -4.40
C PHE A 143 -14.93 -17.71 -3.50
N ARG A 144 -15.27 -16.71 -2.69
CA ARG A 144 -16.46 -16.76 -1.83
C ARG A 144 -17.77 -16.58 -2.62
N ALA A 145 -17.80 -15.77 -3.67
CA ALA A 145 -18.97 -15.65 -4.54
C ALA A 145 -19.24 -16.95 -5.34
N SER A 146 -18.18 -17.71 -5.62
CA SER A 146 -18.25 -18.97 -6.39
C SER A 146 -18.62 -20.20 -5.56
N ARG A 147 -18.60 -20.09 -4.24
CA ARG A 147 -19.17 -21.08 -3.32
C ARG A 147 -20.45 -20.50 -2.68
N PRO A 148 -21.57 -20.38 -3.44
CA PRO A 148 -22.86 -20.29 -2.79
C PRO A 148 -23.08 -21.64 -2.14
N ASP A 149 -22.78 -21.76 -0.86
CA ASP A 149 -23.21 -22.92 -0.10
C ASP A 149 -24.74 -22.84 -0.01
N LEU A 150 -25.41 -23.41 -1.02
CA LEU A 150 -26.86 -23.42 -1.17
C LEU A 150 -27.53 -24.07 0.05
N GLN A 151 -26.83 -24.95 0.78
CA GLN A 151 -27.31 -25.55 2.02
C GLN A 151 -27.33 -24.54 3.19
N ASP A 152 -26.34 -23.65 3.28
CA ASP A 152 -26.35 -22.58 4.28
C ASP A 152 -27.33 -21.47 3.90
N ALA A 153 -27.45 -21.10 2.62
CA ALA A 153 -28.40 -20.09 2.18
C ALA A 153 -29.87 -20.48 2.50
N LEU A 154 -30.23 -21.76 2.36
CA LEU A 154 -31.56 -22.28 2.69
C LEU A 154 -31.77 -22.44 4.21
N LYS A 155 -30.76 -22.87 4.98
CA LYS A 155 -30.84 -22.92 6.45
C LYS A 155 -30.88 -21.53 7.10
N HIS A 156 -30.28 -20.52 6.47
CA HIS A 156 -30.25 -19.14 6.96
C HIS A 156 -31.52 -18.35 6.63
N ALA A 157 -32.19 -18.64 5.52
CA ALA A 157 -33.50 -18.06 5.21
C ALA A 157 -34.57 -18.50 6.23
N ALA A 158 -34.50 -19.73 6.74
CA ALA A 158 -35.43 -20.26 7.72
C ALA A 158 -35.23 -19.74 9.16
N ARG A 159 -34.11 -19.04 9.46
CA ARG A 159 -33.77 -18.57 10.82
C ARG A 159 -33.50 -17.05 10.93
N GLY A 160 -33.81 -16.27 9.89
CA GLY A 160 -33.70 -14.80 9.93
C GLY A 160 -32.29 -14.23 10.14
N GLY A 161 -31.23 -15.03 10.00
CA GLY A 161 -29.89 -14.71 10.52
C GLY A 161 -28.75 -14.63 9.49
N GLY A 162 -29.02 -14.57 8.19
CA GLY A 162 -28.02 -14.72 7.11
C GLY A 162 -26.96 -13.59 6.94
N SER A 163 -26.93 -12.58 7.82
CA SER A 163 -26.01 -11.42 7.69
C SER A 163 -24.75 -11.50 8.57
N GLY A 164 -24.75 -12.33 9.63
CA GLY A 164 -23.77 -12.23 10.72
C GLY A 164 -22.30 -12.44 10.32
N ILE A 165 -21.98 -13.51 9.58
CA ILE A 165 -20.59 -13.87 9.22
C ILE A 165 -20.01 -12.87 8.20
N ARG A 166 -20.81 -12.47 7.20
CA ARG A 166 -20.42 -11.46 6.19
C ARG A 166 -20.16 -10.10 6.83
N GLN A 167 -21.02 -9.70 7.75
CA GLN A 167 -20.88 -8.44 8.49
C GLN A 167 -19.70 -8.49 9.47
N GLY A 168 -19.40 -9.65 10.06
CA GLY A 168 -18.22 -9.87 10.89
C GLY A 168 -16.90 -9.69 10.15
N VAL A 169 -16.75 -10.30 8.97
CA VAL A 169 -15.54 -10.14 8.14
C VAL A 169 -15.36 -8.68 7.69
N ARG A 170 -16.43 -8.03 7.24
CA ARG A 170 -16.36 -6.60 6.86
C ARG A 170 -15.98 -5.72 8.05
N ARG A 171 -16.56 -5.96 9.23
CA ARG A 171 -16.18 -5.24 10.46
C ARG A 171 -14.71 -5.46 10.81
N ALA A 172 -14.21 -6.69 10.72
CA ALA A 172 -12.79 -6.97 10.96
C ALA A 172 -11.88 -6.25 9.96
N LEU A 173 -12.22 -6.27 8.67
CA LEU A 173 -11.48 -5.55 7.62
C LEU A 173 -11.43 -4.03 7.89
N VAL A 174 -12.57 -3.42 8.24
CA VAL A 174 -12.64 -1.98 8.59
C VAL A 174 -11.84 -1.68 9.85
N VAL A 175 -11.87 -2.53 10.88
CA VAL A 175 -11.08 -2.33 12.10
C VAL A 175 -9.58 -2.38 11.79
N VAL A 176 -9.14 -3.34 10.97
CA VAL A 176 -7.73 -3.44 10.54
C VAL A 176 -7.33 -2.21 9.72
N GLU A 177 -8.18 -1.76 8.80
CA GLU A 177 -7.95 -0.55 8.00
C GLU A 177 -7.75 0.69 8.89
N VAL A 178 -8.69 0.92 9.82
CA VAL A 178 -8.64 2.06 10.75
C VAL A 178 -7.39 1.97 11.64
N ALA A 179 -7.05 0.78 12.13
CA ALA A 179 -5.84 0.60 12.94
C ALA A 179 -4.56 0.94 12.16
N MET A 180 -4.44 0.47 10.90
CA MET A 180 -3.30 0.82 10.03
C MET A 180 -3.23 2.32 9.75
N ALA A 181 -4.38 2.96 9.48
CA ALA A 181 -4.45 4.40 9.26
C ALA A 181 -4.01 5.20 10.49
N LEU A 182 -4.41 4.78 11.70
CA LEU A 182 -3.98 5.40 12.95
C LEU A 182 -2.48 5.24 13.19
N VAL A 183 -1.91 4.06 12.90
CA VAL A 183 -0.46 3.83 12.99
C VAL A 183 0.30 4.80 12.07
N LEU A 184 -0.13 4.95 10.82
CA LEU A 184 0.48 5.90 9.88
C LEU A 184 0.34 7.34 10.35
N LEU A 185 -0.85 7.73 10.84
CA LEU A 185 -1.10 9.10 11.31
C LEU A 185 -0.23 9.46 12.51
N VAL A 186 -0.14 8.57 13.50
CA VAL A 186 0.71 8.78 14.68
C VAL A 186 2.18 8.78 14.29
N GLY A 187 2.62 7.84 13.44
CA GLY A 187 3.99 7.78 12.95
C GLY A 187 4.42 9.06 12.21
N ALA A 188 3.57 9.56 11.30
CA ALA A 188 3.82 10.81 10.59
C ALA A 188 3.86 12.01 11.55
N GLY A 189 2.92 12.08 12.51
CA GLY A 189 2.90 13.15 13.52
C GLY A 189 4.14 13.15 14.41
N LEU A 190 4.61 11.99 14.85
CA LEU A 190 5.86 11.85 15.60
C LEU A 190 7.08 12.28 14.79
N MET A 191 7.13 11.91 13.50
CA MET A 191 8.23 12.29 12.61
C MET A 191 8.27 13.81 12.39
N ILE A 192 7.12 14.44 12.14
CA ILE A 192 7.02 15.91 12.01
C ILE A 192 7.46 16.59 13.32
N ASN A 193 6.99 16.10 14.47
CA ASN A 193 7.36 16.65 15.77
C ASN A 193 8.86 16.48 16.07
N SER A 194 9.44 15.33 15.70
CA SER A 194 10.87 15.07 15.83
C SER A 194 11.68 16.01 14.94
N TYR A 195 11.28 16.17 13.68
CA TYR A 195 11.92 17.10 12.74
C TYR A 195 11.82 18.55 13.21
N ALA A 196 10.65 18.99 13.65
CA ALA A 196 10.43 20.33 14.21
C ALA A 196 11.31 20.58 15.44
N ARG A 197 11.50 19.55 16.30
CA ARG A 197 12.39 19.65 17.46
C ARG A 197 13.85 19.77 17.03
N VAL A 198 14.30 19.02 16.03
CA VAL A 198 15.68 19.12 15.50
C VAL A 198 15.94 20.49 14.87
N MET A 199 14.97 21.01 14.11
CA MET A 199 15.07 22.35 13.49
C MET A 199 14.96 23.49 14.51
N GLY A 200 14.33 23.24 15.67
CA GLY A 200 14.12 24.22 16.74
C GLY A 200 15.11 24.12 17.90
N VAL A 201 16.12 23.25 17.85
CA VAL A 201 17.22 23.26 18.82
C VAL A 201 18.12 24.45 18.45
N ASP A 202 18.10 25.48 19.30
CA ASP A 202 19.04 26.60 19.23
C ASP A 202 20.47 26.05 19.13
N MET A 203 21.10 26.26 17.98
CA MET A 203 22.54 26.09 17.84
C MET A 203 23.15 27.08 18.84
N GLY A 204 23.72 26.61 19.95
CA GLY A 204 24.25 27.44 21.04
C GLY A 204 25.43 28.35 20.69
N PHE A 205 25.49 28.85 19.45
CA PHE A 205 26.38 29.90 19.01
C PHE A 205 25.66 31.24 19.14
N GLY A 206 25.73 31.82 20.34
CA GLY A 206 25.50 33.24 20.50
C GLY A 206 26.56 34.02 19.70
N PRO A 207 26.22 35.11 18.99
CA PRO A 207 27.20 35.92 18.25
C PRO A 207 28.09 36.80 19.13
N ASP A 208 28.21 36.53 20.44
CA ASP A 208 28.91 37.40 21.38
C ASP A 208 29.97 36.60 22.16
N ASN A 209 31.23 36.84 21.76
CA ASN A 209 32.53 36.44 22.31
C ASN A 209 33.12 35.08 21.90
#